data_AF-A0AAP0RV29-F1
#
_entry.id   AF-A0AAP0RV29-F1
#
_cell.length_a   1.000
_cell.length_b   1.000
_cell.length_c   1.000
_cell.angle_alpha   90.00
_cell.angle_beta   90.00
_cell.angle_gamma   90.00
#
_symmetry.space_group_name_H-M   'P 1'
#
loop_
_entity.id
_entity.type
_entity.pdbx_description
1 polymer ?
#
loop_
_entity_poly.entity_id
_entity_poly.type
_entity_poly.pdbx_seq_one_letter_code
_entity_poly.pdbx_strand_id
1 'polypeptide(L)'
;MVSWCLKVLHMIWWKPKIVEKQLREQGIYGLPYRLWHGNTKEMMKLSKETGSKPLGLSHDILPRLDPFLHKMALTYNNILVSWYGTNPRVAIMDPKLIREILTNKSGDFLKLEITSLGKLFVTGLASYDGNKWAKHRKIINPAFHIDKLKQMFPAFSTCCDEMIEKWDKLAGATGSCELDVSLEFHNLSGDVISRAGFGSSFEEGMRIFLLQKEQAQLFLLSVYKIRNLPLLSGSATSYIHSLTANIATPVFH
;
A
#
# COMPACT_ATOMS: atom_id res chain seq x y z
N MET A 1 3.32 -28.99 26.31
CA MET A 1 4.37 -28.75 25.28
C MET A 1 4.04 -29.43 23.94
N VAL A 2 3.79 -30.75 23.90
CA VAL A 2 3.46 -31.51 22.67
C VAL A 2 2.27 -30.94 21.87
N SER A 3 1.16 -30.60 22.55
CA SER A 3 -0.02 -30.00 21.91
C SER A 3 0.30 -28.68 21.19
N TRP A 4 1.23 -27.88 21.73
CA TRP A 4 1.63 -26.61 21.12
C TRP A 4 2.50 -26.85 19.87
N CYS A 5 3.45 -27.78 19.94
CA CYS A 5 4.26 -28.18 18.78
C CYS A 5 3.42 -28.72 17.63
N LEU A 6 2.39 -29.53 17.93
CA LEU A 6 1.46 -30.04 16.91
C LEU A 6 0.62 -28.92 16.27
N LYS A 7 0.15 -27.95 17.06
CA LYS A 7 -0.55 -26.77 16.53
C LYS A 7 0.34 -25.94 15.61
N VAL A 8 1.59 -25.72 16.01
CA VAL A 8 2.57 -24.99 15.20
C VAL A 8 2.89 -25.75 13.90
N LEU A 9 3.13 -27.06 13.97
CA LEU A 9 3.36 -27.90 12.80
C LEU A 9 2.17 -27.88 11.84
N HIS A 10 0.95 -27.99 12.39
CA HIS A 10 -0.27 -27.91 11.58
C HIS A 10 -0.40 -26.56 10.87
N MET A 11 -0.16 -25.46 11.58
CA MET A 11 -0.26 -24.11 11.05
C MET A 11 0.80 -23.81 9.98
N ILE A 12 2.04 -24.24 10.21
CA ILE A 12 3.20 -23.87 9.39
C ILE A 12 3.40 -24.84 8.22
N TRP A 13 3.04 -26.12 8.37
CA TRP A 13 3.31 -27.15 7.35
C TRP A 13 2.03 -27.73 6.75
N TRP A 14 1.16 -28.34 7.56
CA TRP A 14 0.02 -29.09 7.02
C TRP A 14 -1.03 -28.21 6.35
N LYS A 15 -1.48 -27.13 7.01
CA LYS A 15 -2.51 -26.23 6.47
C LYS A 15 -2.08 -25.63 5.11
N PRO A 16 -0.87 -25.04 4.96
CA PRO A 16 -0.42 -24.56 3.64
C PRO A 16 -0.39 -25.64 2.56
N LYS A 17 0.06 -26.86 2.89
CA LYS A 17 0.10 -27.96 1.90
C LYS A 17 -1.28 -28.46 1.48
N ILE A 18 -2.23 -28.50 2.41
CA ILE A 18 -3.63 -28.84 2.09
C ILE A 18 -4.22 -27.78 1.16
N VAL A 19 -4.04 -26.50 1.47
CA VAL A 19 -4.55 -25.40 0.63
C VAL A 19 -3.86 -25.37 -0.73
N GLU A 20 -2.54 -25.61 -0.79
CA GLU A 20 -1.80 -25.74 -2.05
C GLU A 20 -2.41 -26.84 -2.94
N LYS A 21 -2.74 -27.99 -2.36
CA LYS A 21 -3.36 -29.11 -3.07
C LYS A 21 -4.76 -28.72 -3.59
N GLN A 22 -5.59 -28.13 -2.76
CA GLN A 22 -6.95 -27.69 -3.14
C GLN A 22 -6.94 -26.67 -4.28
N LEU A 23 -6.02 -25.69 -4.25
CA LEU A 23 -5.89 -24.71 -5.32
C LEU A 23 -5.49 -25.37 -6.64
N ARG A 24 -4.56 -26.34 -6.61
CA ARG A 24 -4.16 -27.10 -7.80
C ARG A 24 -5.30 -27.94 -8.36
N GLU A 25 -6.14 -28.54 -7.50
CA GLU A 25 -7.34 -29.29 -7.92
C GLU A 25 -8.38 -28.38 -8.59
N GLN A 26 -8.43 -27.09 -8.20
CA GLN A 26 -9.26 -26.06 -8.85
C GLN A 26 -8.63 -25.47 -10.11
N GLY A 27 -7.48 -25.97 -10.56
CA GLY A 27 -6.75 -25.45 -11.73
C GLY A 27 -6.01 -24.14 -11.49
N ILE A 28 -5.84 -23.73 -10.22
CA ILE A 28 -5.06 -22.54 -9.84
C ILE A 28 -3.62 -22.98 -9.55
N TYR A 29 -2.73 -22.63 -10.46
CA TYR A 29 -1.31 -22.98 -10.38
C TYR A 29 -0.46 -21.80 -9.96
N GLY A 30 0.75 -22.08 -9.50
CA GLY A 30 1.69 -21.07 -9.07
C GLY A 30 2.89 -21.69 -8.37
N LEU A 31 3.65 -20.86 -7.66
CA LEU A 31 4.84 -21.35 -6.98
C LEU A 31 4.46 -22.25 -5.80
N PRO A 32 5.21 -23.35 -5.58
CA PRO A 32 4.97 -24.21 -4.44
C PRO A 32 5.25 -23.47 -3.13
N TYR A 33 4.53 -23.85 -2.09
CA TYR A 33 4.77 -23.33 -0.76
C TYR A 33 6.18 -23.71 -0.27
N ARG A 34 6.94 -22.72 0.19
CA ARG A 34 8.22 -22.91 0.88
C ARG A 34 8.09 -22.56 2.36
N LEU A 35 8.67 -23.41 3.20
CA LEU A 35 8.55 -23.30 4.64
C LEU A 35 8.99 -21.93 5.18
N TRP A 36 8.28 -21.43 6.19
CA TRP A 36 8.48 -20.16 6.91
C TRP A 36 8.17 -18.88 6.11
N HIS A 37 8.73 -18.74 4.92
CA HIS A 37 8.72 -17.46 4.18
C HIS A 37 7.83 -17.50 2.93
N GLY A 38 7.29 -18.66 2.54
CA GLY A 38 6.63 -18.81 1.26
C GLY A 38 7.58 -18.38 0.12
N ASN A 39 7.10 -17.52 -0.78
CA ASN A 39 7.88 -17.00 -1.90
C ASN A 39 8.54 -15.64 -1.61
N THR A 40 8.29 -15.03 -0.44
CA THR A 40 8.73 -13.65 -0.13
C THR A 40 10.22 -13.40 -0.29
N LYS A 41 11.09 -14.35 0.07
CA LYS A 41 12.54 -14.22 -0.12
C LYS A 41 12.93 -14.13 -1.59
N GLU A 42 12.28 -14.91 -2.44
CA GLU A 42 12.51 -14.88 -3.89
C GLU A 42 12.00 -13.57 -4.49
N MET A 43 10.84 -13.09 -4.04
CA MET A 43 10.29 -11.78 -4.44
C MET A 43 11.25 -10.64 -4.08
N MET A 44 11.77 -10.62 -2.84
CA MET A 44 12.72 -9.60 -2.39
C MET A 44 14.04 -9.65 -3.16
N LYS A 45 14.57 -10.85 -3.41
CA LYS A 45 15.79 -11.04 -4.20
C LYS A 45 15.61 -10.47 -5.61
N LEU A 46 14.54 -10.85 -6.29
CA LEU A 46 14.26 -10.41 -7.65
C LEU A 46 14.00 -8.89 -7.72
N SER A 47 13.31 -8.33 -6.74
CA SER A 47 13.13 -6.89 -6.60
C SER A 47 14.46 -6.15 -6.41
N LYS A 48 15.38 -6.68 -5.58
CA LYS A 48 16.72 -6.09 -5.39
C LYS A 48 17.57 -6.15 -6.65
N GLU A 49 17.59 -7.29 -7.35
CA GLU A 49 18.35 -7.48 -8.59
C GLU A 49 17.84 -6.60 -9.73
N THR A 50 16.53 -6.44 -9.85
CA THR A 50 15.92 -5.52 -10.82
C THR A 50 16.13 -4.07 -10.39
N GLY A 51 16.10 -3.84 -9.07
CA GLY A 51 16.47 -2.62 -8.36
C GLY A 51 17.81 -2.01 -8.74
N SER A 52 18.83 -2.86 -8.85
CA SER A 52 20.20 -2.45 -9.15
C SER A 52 20.46 -2.17 -10.62
N LYS A 53 19.54 -2.54 -11.51
CA LYS A 53 19.70 -2.29 -12.95
C LYS A 53 19.23 -0.89 -13.31
N PRO A 54 19.91 -0.20 -14.23
CA PRO A 54 19.45 1.10 -14.71
C PRO A 54 18.06 0.97 -15.34
N LEU A 55 17.22 1.98 -15.14
CA LEU A 55 15.90 2.04 -15.73
C LEU A 55 16.04 2.46 -17.20
N GLY A 56 15.57 1.63 -18.12
CA GLY A 56 15.42 2.03 -19.52
C GLY A 56 14.30 3.07 -19.67
N LEU A 57 14.42 3.96 -20.65
CA LEU A 57 13.35 4.89 -21.03
C LEU A 57 12.26 4.13 -21.80
N SER A 58 11.45 3.35 -21.08
CA SER A 58 10.34 2.58 -21.62
C SER A 58 9.07 2.86 -20.82
N HIS A 59 7.94 2.88 -21.50
CA HIS A 59 6.62 2.90 -20.86
C HIS A 59 6.25 1.55 -20.22
N ASP A 60 6.97 0.47 -20.56
CA ASP A 60 6.81 -0.83 -19.90
C ASP A 60 7.58 -0.86 -18.57
N ILE A 61 6.90 -0.39 -17.52
CA ILE A 61 7.45 -0.30 -16.18
C ILE A 61 7.16 -1.54 -15.32
N LEU A 62 6.27 -2.45 -15.78
CA LEU A 62 5.85 -3.61 -14.98
C LEU A 62 7.02 -4.53 -14.59
N PRO A 63 7.97 -4.85 -15.49
CA PRO A 63 9.15 -5.62 -15.12
C PRO A 63 9.96 -4.96 -14.02
N ARG A 64 9.93 -3.63 -13.91
CA ARG A 64 10.65 -2.86 -12.88
C ARG A 64 9.90 -2.80 -11.56
N LEU A 65 8.60 -2.53 -11.63
CA LEU A 65 7.74 -2.27 -10.48
C LEU A 65 7.46 -3.54 -9.68
N ASP A 66 7.09 -4.61 -10.38
CA ASP A 66 6.83 -5.92 -9.79
C ASP A 66 7.42 -7.01 -10.69
N PRO A 67 8.75 -7.21 -10.67
CA PRO A 67 9.41 -8.21 -11.51
C PRO A 67 8.92 -9.62 -11.21
N PHE A 68 8.43 -9.86 -9.99
CA PHE A 68 7.90 -11.15 -9.60
C PHE A 68 6.56 -11.42 -10.29
N LEU A 69 5.61 -10.50 -10.17
CA LEU A 69 4.33 -10.63 -10.84
C LEU A 69 4.51 -10.71 -12.36
N HIS A 70 5.38 -9.87 -12.94
CA HIS A 70 5.70 -9.91 -14.37
C HIS A 70 6.24 -11.28 -14.79
N LYS A 71 7.24 -11.83 -14.08
CA LYS A 71 7.79 -13.16 -14.37
C LYS A 71 6.73 -14.26 -14.27
N MET A 72 5.88 -14.19 -13.25
CA MET A 72 4.83 -15.19 -13.03
C MET A 72 3.72 -15.08 -14.08
N ALA A 73 3.35 -13.86 -14.50
CA ALA A 73 2.39 -13.64 -15.57
C ALA A 73 2.85 -14.21 -16.93
N LEU A 74 4.17 -14.22 -17.17
CA LEU A 74 4.75 -14.87 -18.36
C LEU A 74 4.83 -16.39 -18.26
N THR A 75 4.88 -16.93 -17.03
CA THR A 75 5.08 -18.37 -16.79
C THR A 75 3.77 -19.12 -16.62
N TYR A 76 2.77 -18.47 -16.02
CA TYR A 76 1.47 -19.03 -15.67
C TYR A 76 0.37 -18.25 -16.39
N ASN A 77 -0.81 -18.85 -16.49
CA ASN A 77 -2.00 -18.21 -17.07
C ASN A 77 -2.49 -17.01 -16.22
N ASN A 78 -3.63 -16.43 -16.62
CA ASN A 78 -4.27 -15.27 -15.99
C ASN A 78 -4.62 -15.38 -14.49
N ILE A 79 -4.43 -16.54 -13.86
CA ILE A 79 -4.67 -16.74 -12.41
C ILE A 79 -3.46 -17.47 -11.85
N LEU A 80 -2.83 -16.89 -10.82
CA LEU A 80 -1.65 -17.48 -10.18
C LEU A 80 -1.74 -17.41 -8.66
N VAL A 81 -1.10 -18.36 -7.99
CA VAL A 81 -0.91 -18.35 -6.53
C VAL A 81 0.54 -18.05 -6.14
N SER A 82 0.70 -17.19 -5.14
CA SER A 82 1.96 -16.91 -4.46
C SER A 82 1.80 -16.97 -2.93
N TRP A 83 2.85 -17.29 -2.21
CA TRP A 83 2.82 -17.50 -0.76
C TRP A 83 3.54 -16.38 -0.01
N TYR A 84 2.85 -15.77 0.94
CA TYR A 84 3.39 -14.79 1.87
C TYR A 84 3.44 -15.38 3.27
N GLY A 85 4.60 -15.94 3.64
CA GLY A 85 4.67 -16.84 4.79
C GLY A 85 3.75 -18.04 4.55
N THR A 86 2.86 -18.33 5.50
CA THR A 86 1.87 -19.41 5.42
C THR A 86 0.57 -19.02 4.69
N ASN A 87 0.44 -17.76 4.27
CA ASN A 87 -0.79 -17.24 3.66
C ASN A 87 -0.68 -17.23 2.12
N PRO A 88 -1.56 -17.95 1.41
CA PRO A 88 -1.61 -17.88 -0.05
C PRO A 88 -2.27 -16.56 -0.49
N ARG A 89 -1.82 -16.02 -1.61
CA ARG A 89 -2.43 -14.90 -2.32
C ARG A 89 -2.61 -15.29 -3.77
N VAL A 90 -3.85 -15.15 -4.24
CA VAL A 90 -4.22 -15.39 -5.63
C VAL A 90 -4.18 -14.05 -6.37
N ALA A 91 -3.37 -13.95 -7.41
CA ALA A 91 -3.39 -12.81 -8.32
C ALA A 91 -4.23 -13.19 -9.54
N ILE A 92 -5.15 -12.31 -9.89
CA ILE A 92 -6.12 -12.49 -10.98
C ILE A 92 -5.84 -11.38 -11.98
N MET A 93 -5.54 -11.77 -13.21
CA MET A 93 -5.18 -10.91 -14.34
C MET A 93 -6.22 -10.96 -15.46
N ASP A 94 -7.25 -11.80 -15.32
CA ASP A 94 -8.37 -11.84 -16.27
C ASP A 94 -9.30 -10.62 -16.06
N PRO A 95 -9.49 -9.75 -17.07
CA PRO A 95 -10.31 -8.55 -16.92
C PRO A 95 -11.77 -8.82 -16.56
N LYS A 96 -12.35 -9.95 -17.00
CA LYS A 96 -13.74 -10.32 -16.71
C LYS A 96 -13.87 -10.67 -15.23
N LEU A 97 -12.96 -11.48 -14.71
CA LEU A 97 -12.93 -11.85 -13.29
C LEU A 97 -12.62 -10.64 -12.39
N ILE A 98 -11.67 -9.79 -12.81
CA ILE A 98 -11.38 -8.53 -12.09
C ILE A 98 -12.64 -7.67 -12.00
N ARG A 99 -13.37 -7.51 -13.11
CA ARG A 99 -14.63 -6.75 -13.14
C ARG A 99 -15.66 -7.37 -12.20
N GLU A 100 -15.83 -8.69 -12.22
CA GLU A 100 -16.76 -9.39 -11.35
C GLU A 100 -16.42 -9.13 -9.87
N ILE A 101 -15.16 -9.32 -9.48
CA ILE A 101 -14.69 -9.10 -8.11
C ILE A 101 -14.88 -7.65 -7.65
N LEU A 102 -14.52 -6.68 -8.49
CA LEU A 102 -14.57 -5.25 -8.13
C LEU A 102 -15.98 -4.66 -8.16
N THR A 103 -16.92 -5.29 -8.88
CA THR A 103 -18.32 -4.84 -8.93
C THR A 103 -19.24 -5.61 -8.00
N ASN A 104 -18.76 -6.72 -7.42
CA ASN A 104 -19.54 -7.52 -6.51
C ASN A 104 -19.87 -6.74 -5.22
N LYS A 105 -21.17 -6.72 -4.88
CA LYS A 105 -21.71 -6.05 -3.68
C LYS A 105 -22.06 -7.02 -2.55
N SER A 106 -21.80 -8.32 -2.71
CA SER A 106 -22.07 -9.35 -1.71
C SER A 106 -21.26 -9.16 -0.42
N GLY A 107 -20.13 -8.45 -0.49
CA GLY A 107 -19.20 -8.28 0.62
C GLY A 107 -18.20 -9.42 0.78
N ASP A 108 -18.16 -10.36 -0.18
CA ASP A 108 -17.23 -11.51 -0.14
C ASP A 108 -15.77 -11.10 -0.31
N PHE A 109 -15.52 -9.96 -0.96
CA PHE A 109 -14.19 -9.41 -1.21
C PHE A 109 -13.95 -8.19 -0.33
N LEU A 110 -13.51 -8.44 0.90
CA LEU A 110 -13.08 -7.40 1.82
C LEU A 110 -11.68 -6.88 1.46
N LYS A 111 -11.40 -5.63 1.84
CA LYS A 111 -10.02 -5.12 1.75
C LYS A 111 -9.09 -5.96 2.61
N LEU A 112 -7.81 -5.96 2.22
CA LEU A 112 -6.78 -6.59 3.03
C LEU A 112 -6.81 -5.99 4.43
N GLU A 113 -6.96 -6.85 5.44
CA GLU A 113 -6.88 -6.42 6.82
C GLU A 113 -5.51 -5.80 7.09
N ILE A 114 -5.51 -4.48 7.27
CA ILE A 114 -4.35 -3.77 7.77
C ILE A 114 -4.12 -4.26 9.20
N THR A 115 -2.88 -4.60 9.55
CA THR A 115 -2.51 -5.03 10.90
C THR A 115 -2.99 -4.00 11.93
N SER A 116 -3.20 -4.41 13.19
CA SER A 116 -3.64 -3.50 14.25
C SER A 116 -2.75 -2.25 14.37
N LEU A 117 -1.45 -2.42 14.13
CA LEU A 117 -0.47 -1.34 14.06
C LEU A 117 -0.73 -0.41 12.87
N GLY A 118 -1.01 -0.94 11.68
CA GLY A 118 -1.35 -0.11 10.52
C GLY A 118 -2.75 0.51 10.59
N LYS A 119 -3.69 -0.05 11.37
CA LYS A 119 -4.97 0.59 11.67
C LYS A 119 -4.80 1.88 12.46
N LEU A 120 -3.73 2.05 13.25
CA LEU A 120 -3.45 3.32 13.94
C LEU A 120 -2.99 4.42 12.97
N PHE A 121 -2.28 4.05 11.90
CA PHE A 121 -1.74 5.00 10.92
C PHE A 121 -2.68 5.27 9.74
N VAL A 122 -3.48 4.29 9.34
CA VAL A 122 -4.38 4.37 8.19
C VAL A 122 -5.81 4.08 8.65
N THR A 123 -6.44 5.06 9.29
CA THR A 123 -7.89 5.03 9.57
C THR A 123 -8.66 5.79 8.49
N GLY A 124 -9.86 5.29 8.15
CA GLY A 124 -10.78 6.00 7.25
C GLY A 124 -11.15 5.18 6.02
N LEU A 125 -11.43 5.85 4.90
CA LEU A 125 -11.93 5.21 3.68
C LEU A 125 -11.01 4.12 3.12
N ALA A 126 -9.69 4.25 3.33
CA ALA A 126 -8.71 3.28 2.88
C ALA A 126 -8.81 1.94 3.66
N SER A 127 -9.24 1.97 4.92
CA SER A 127 -9.26 0.79 5.81
C SER A 127 -10.64 0.32 6.23
N TYR A 128 -11.70 1.12 6.04
CA TYR A 128 -13.06 0.70 6.33
C TYR A 128 -13.64 -0.16 5.20
N ASP A 129 -14.50 -1.10 5.59
CA ASP A 129 -15.31 -1.95 4.72
C ASP A 129 -16.81 -1.85 5.07
N GLY A 130 -17.66 -2.43 4.22
CA GLY A 130 -19.11 -2.56 4.42
C GLY A 130 -19.82 -1.24 4.71
N ASN A 131 -20.76 -1.28 5.68
CA ASN A 131 -21.60 -0.14 6.04
C ASN A 131 -20.79 1.08 6.53
N LYS A 132 -19.69 0.85 7.25
CA LYS A 132 -18.83 1.94 7.76
C LYS A 132 -18.15 2.66 6.60
N TRP A 133 -17.63 1.91 5.63
CA TRP A 133 -17.09 2.50 4.41
C TRP A 133 -18.15 3.25 3.61
N ALA A 134 -19.32 2.66 3.40
CA ALA A 134 -20.41 3.26 2.64
C ALA A 134 -20.86 4.60 3.26
N LYS A 135 -20.99 4.67 4.59
CA LYS A 135 -21.32 5.90 5.32
C LYS A 135 -20.27 6.98 5.10
N HIS A 136 -18.99 6.68 5.32
CA HIS A 136 -17.91 7.66 5.15
C HIS A 136 -17.77 8.10 3.68
N ARG A 137 -18.00 7.19 2.73
CA ARG A 137 -17.92 7.51 1.30
C ARG A 137 -19.03 8.45 0.88
N LYS A 138 -20.24 8.25 1.39
CA LYS A 138 -21.38 9.15 1.17
C LYS A 138 -21.12 10.57 1.69
N ILE A 139 -20.44 10.70 2.84
CA ILE A 139 -20.09 12.00 3.43
C ILE A 139 -19.05 12.74 2.58
N ILE A 140 -18.05 12.04 2.08
CA ILE A 140 -16.90 12.64 1.40
C ILE A 140 -17.13 12.89 -0.10
N ASN A 141 -17.92 12.04 -0.78
CA ASN A 141 -18.16 12.13 -2.22
C ASN A 141 -18.56 13.55 -2.72
N PRO A 142 -19.44 14.31 -2.03
CA PRO A 142 -19.83 15.64 -2.48
C PRO A 142 -18.65 16.63 -2.63
N ALA A 143 -17.59 16.49 -1.83
CA ALA A 143 -16.41 17.33 -1.92
C ALA A 143 -15.62 17.13 -3.23
N PHE A 144 -15.83 15.99 -3.90
CA PHE A 144 -15.19 15.64 -5.17
C PHE A 144 -16.13 15.79 -6.38
N HIS A 145 -17.28 16.46 -6.23
CA HIS A 145 -18.13 16.81 -7.37
C HIS A 145 -17.47 17.89 -8.23
N ILE A 146 -17.77 17.90 -9.53
CA ILE A 146 -17.14 18.80 -10.50
C ILE A 146 -17.25 20.28 -10.12
N ASP A 147 -18.36 20.72 -9.55
CA ASP A 147 -18.56 22.11 -9.13
C ASP A 147 -17.67 22.48 -7.95
N LYS A 148 -17.38 21.53 -7.05
CA LYS A 148 -16.44 21.72 -5.94
C LYS A 148 -15.00 21.71 -6.44
N LEU A 149 -14.67 20.82 -7.37
CA LEU A 149 -13.35 20.80 -8.01
C LEU A 149 -13.05 22.11 -8.75
N LYS A 150 -14.04 22.69 -9.45
CA LYS A 150 -13.90 24.01 -10.09
C LYS A 150 -13.60 25.13 -9.08
N GLN A 151 -14.18 25.06 -7.88
CA GLN A 151 -13.89 26.02 -6.81
C GLN A 151 -12.47 25.86 -6.24
N MET A 152 -11.90 24.65 -6.29
CA MET A 152 -10.53 24.37 -5.85
C MET A 152 -9.47 24.70 -6.92
N PHE A 153 -9.88 24.85 -8.19
CA PHE A 153 -8.95 25.08 -9.31
C PHE A 153 -8.02 26.29 -9.13
N PRO A 154 -8.47 27.46 -8.65
CA PRO A 154 -7.56 28.59 -8.42
C PRO A 154 -6.43 28.24 -7.45
N ALA A 155 -6.72 27.49 -6.38
CA ALA A 155 -5.69 27.05 -5.44
C ALA A 155 -4.66 26.13 -6.11
N PHE A 156 -5.11 25.23 -6.99
CA PHE A 156 -4.22 24.35 -7.76
C PHE A 156 -3.31 25.14 -8.70
N SER A 157 -3.88 26.13 -9.42
CA SER A 157 -3.12 27.00 -10.32
C SER A 157 -2.04 27.75 -9.55
N THR A 158 -2.41 28.42 -8.45
CA THR A 158 -1.45 29.18 -7.63
C THR A 158 -0.32 28.30 -7.11
N CYS A 159 -0.60 27.06 -6.66
CA CYS A 159 0.46 26.14 -6.24
C CYS A 159 1.44 25.80 -7.39
N CYS A 160 0.92 25.57 -8.60
CA CYS A 160 1.75 25.31 -9.77
C CYS A 160 2.58 26.53 -10.17
N ASP A 161 1.96 27.72 -10.18
CA ASP A 161 2.62 28.98 -10.53
C ASP A 161 3.78 29.29 -9.57
N GLU A 162 3.57 29.11 -8.26
CA GLU A 162 4.60 29.29 -7.22
C GLU A 162 5.76 28.29 -7.39
N MET A 163 5.47 27.03 -7.73
CA MET A 163 6.51 26.03 -7.99
C MET A 163 7.34 26.40 -9.23
N ILE A 164 6.69 26.82 -10.32
CA ILE A 164 7.38 27.25 -11.55
C ILE A 164 8.23 28.48 -11.28
N GLU A 165 7.70 29.49 -10.59
CA GLU A 165 8.44 30.70 -10.23
C GLU A 165 9.69 30.38 -9.39
N LYS A 166 9.57 29.43 -8.46
CA LYS A 166 10.71 28.93 -7.67
C LYS A 166 11.77 28.28 -8.57
N TRP A 167 11.36 27.46 -9.54
CA TRP A 167 12.28 26.83 -10.48
C TRP A 167 12.96 27.85 -11.38
N ASP A 168 12.22 28.85 -11.88
CA ASP A 168 12.76 29.94 -12.69
C ASP A 168 13.81 30.76 -11.92
N LYS A 169 13.57 31.05 -10.64
CA LYS A 169 14.56 31.73 -9.78
C LYS A 169 15.83 30.90 -9.60
N LEU A 170 15.69 29.58 -9.42
CA LEU A 170 16.85 28.68 -9.29
C LEU A 170 17.65 28.59 -10.60
N ALA A 171 16.96 28.50 -11.74
CA ALA A 171 17.61 28.45 -13.05
C ALA A 171 18.22 29.81 -13.45
N GLY A 172 17.58 30.92 -13.10
CA GLY A 172 18.03 32.28 -13.42
C GLY A 172 19.36 32.67 -12.77
N ALA A 173 19.73 32.02 -11.65
CA ALA A 173 21.00 32.27 -10.97
C ALA A 173 22.22 31.69 -11.72
N THR A 174 22.05 30.58 -12.44
CA THR A 174 23.15 29.79 -13.04
C THR A 174 22.95 29.45 -14.52
N GLY A 175 21.85 29.90 -15.14
CA GLY A 175 21.44 29.58 -16.52
C GLY A 175 20.78 28.20 -16.69
N SER A 176 21.03 27.27 -15.76
CA SER A 176 20.36 25.98 -15.64
C SER A 176 20.49 25.45 -14.21
N CYS A 177 19.55 24.62 -13.76
CA CYS A 177 19.58 23.98 -12.44
C CYS A 177 19.22 22.49 -12.55
N GLU A 178 19.84 21.67 -11.69
CA GLU A 178 19.44 20.28 -11.48
C GLU A 178 18.40 20.23 -10.36
N LEU A 179 17.31 19.50 -10.58
CA LEU A 179 16.18 19.42 -9.65
C LEU A 179 15.76 17.97 -9.42
N ASP A 180 15.49 17.64 -8.16
CA ASP A 180 14.78 16.40 -7.80
C ASP A 180 13.27 16.62 -8.00
N VAL A 181 12.78 16.27 -9.19
CA VAL A 181 11.35 16.39 -9.56
C VAL A 181 10.45 15.58 -8.63
N SER A 182 10.93 14.46 -8.07
CA SER A 182 10.14 13.65 -7.14
C SER A 182 9.87 14.41 -5.84
N LEU A 183 10.87 15.14 -5.34
CA LEU A 183 10.71 15.98 -4.15
C LEU A 183 9.80 17.17 -4.44
N GLU A 184 10.00 17.86 -5.56
CA GLU A 184 9.20 19.04 -5.91
C GLU A 184 7.72 18.69 -6.13
N PHE A 185 7.40 17.61 -6.84
CA PHE A 185 6.01 17.17 -7.02
C PHE A 185 5.36 16.65 -5.75
N HIS A 186 6.15 16.09 -4.84
CA HIS A 186 5.66 15.72 -3.52
C HIS A 186 5.30 16.95 -2.69
N ASN A 187 6.13 17.99 -2.71
CA ASN A 187 5.85 19.26 -2.03
C ASN A 187 4.62 19.94 -2.66
N LEU A 188 4.55 20.04 -3.99
CA LEU A 188 3.39 20.56 -4.72
C LEU A 188 2.10 19.85 -4.32
N SER A 189 2.13 18.51 -4.22
CA SER A 189 0.95 17.74 -3.78
C SER A 189 0.52 18.10 -2.36
N GLY A 190 1.47 18.32 -1.46
CA GLY A 190 1.23 18.80 -0.10
C GLY A 190 0.62 20.19 -0.07
N ASP A 191 1.14 21.12 -0.87
CA ASP A 191 0.61 22.49 -1.00
C ASP A 191 -0.82 22.47 -1.54
N VAL A 192 -1.06 21.72 -2.61
CA VAL A 192 -2.37 21.55 -3.25
C VAL A 192 -3.41 21.01 -2.27
N ILE A 193 -3.09 19.91 -1.55
CA ILE A 193 -4.01 19.31 -0.59
C ILE A 193 -4.25 20.24 0.58
N SER A 194 -3.21 20.89 1.10
CA SER A 194 -3.32 21.79 2.24
C SER A 194 -4.17 23.01 1.87
N ARG A 195 -3.92 23.62 0.71
CA ARG A 195 -4.59 24.86 0.30
C ARG A 195 -6.03 24.61 -0.09
N ALA A 196 -6.29 23.53 -0.82
CA ALA A 196 -7.64 23.22 -1.27
C ALA A 196 -8.49 22.52 -0.19
N GLY A 197 -7.86 21.75 0.71
CA GLY A 197 -8.53 21.03 1.78
C GLY A 197 -8.76 21.85 3.05
N PHE A 198 -7.86 22.78 3.38
CA PHE A 198 -7.89 23.54 4.64
C PHE A 198 -8.08 25.05 4.45
N GLY A 199 -7.97 25.59 3.22
CA GLY A 199 -8.31 26.97 2.91
C GLY A 199 -7.57 27.98 3.80
N SER A 200 -8.31 28.67 4.67
CA SER A 200 -7.77 29.67 5.61
C SER A 200 -6.81 29.11 6.67
N SER A 201 -6.83 27.79 6.89
CA SER A 201 -5.92 27.09 7.82
C SER A 201 -4.85 26.29 7.06
N PHE A 202 -4.42 26.83 5.92
CA PHE A 202 -3.42 26.21 5.05
C PHE A 202 -2.13 25.84 5.80
N GLU A 203 -1.63 26.74 6.66
CA GLU A 203 -0.39 26.54 7.40
C GLU A 203 -0.50 25.36 8.39
N GLU A 204 -1.61 25.27 9.12
CA GLU A 204 -1.90 24.12 9.97
C GLU A 204 -2.06 22.84 9.16
N GLY A 205 -2.74 22.90 8.02
CA GLY A 205 -2.90 21.78 7.09
C GLY A 205 -1.56 21.25 6.58
N MET A 206 -0.65 22.16 6.22
CA MET A 206 0.71 21.85 5.79
C MET A 206 1.48 21.10 6.88
N ARG A 207 1.41 21.61 8.11
CA ARG A 207 2.05 20.97 9.27
C ARG A 207 1.52 19.56 9.51
N ILE A 208 0.21 19.35 9.38
CA ILE A 208 -0.40 18.02 9.51
C ILE A 208 0.12 17.07 8.43
N PHE A 209 0.20 17.51 7.17
CA PHE A 209 0.67 16.68 6.07
C PHE A 209 2.14 16.26 6.24
N LEU A 210 3.00 17.18 6.68
CA LEU A 210 4.40 16.89 6.99
C LEU A 210 4.53 15.83 8.10
N LEU A 211 3.75 15.95 9.18
CA LEU A 211 3.73 14.94 10.25
C LEU A 211 3.23 13.58 9.76
N GLN A 212 2.20 13.55 8.91
CA GLN A 212 1.71 12.31 8.30
C GLN A 212 2.75 11.63 7.41
N LYS A 213 3.56 12.42 6.68
CA LYS A 213 4.68 11.90 5.88
C LYS A 213 5.72 11.21 6.75
N GLU A 214 6.15 11.85 7.83
CA GLU A 214 7.13 11.26 8.78
C GLU A 214 6.58 9.97 9.39
N GLN A 215 5.32 9.99 9.83
CA GLN A 215 4.65 8.80 10.37
C GLN A 215 4.56 7.66 9.34
N ALA A 216 4.23 7.96 8.08
CA ALA A 216 4.15 6.97 7.02
C ALA A 216 5.52 6.31 6.74
N GLN A 217 6.61 7.08 6.75
CA GLN A 217 7.97 6.54 6.58
C GLN A 217 8.34 5.58 7.72
N LEU A 218 8.10 6.00 8.97
CA LEU A 218 8.34 5.15 10.15
C LEU A 218 7.50 3.87 10.11
N PHE A 219 6.23 3.99 9.69
CA PHE A 219 5.36 2.84 9.52
C PHE A 219 5.90 1.85 8.49
N LEU A 220 6.29 2.31 7.29
CA LEU A 220 6.84 1.44 6.25
C LEU A 220 8.10 0.70 6.72
N LEU A 221 9.00 1.39 7.43
CA LEU A 221 10.20 0.78 8.02
C LEU A 221 9.84 -0.32 9.03
N SER A 222 8.84 -0.07 9.88
CA SER A 222 8.37 -1.05 10.86
C SER A 222 7.77 -2.30 10.19
N VAL A 223 6.95 -2.14 9.15
CA VAL A 223 6.34 -3.25 8.41
C VAL A 223 7.40 -4.10 7.72
N TYR A 224 8.40 -3.45 7.12
CA TYR A 224 9.53 -4.15 6.49
C TYR A 224 10.32 -4.98 7.52
N LYS A 225 10.63 -4.40 8.69
CA LYS A 225 11.34 -5.10 9.76
C LYS A 225 10.53 -6.29 10.32
N ILE A 226 9.22 -6.13 10.48
CA ILE A 226 8.32 -7.21 10.97
C ILE A 226 8.17 -8.33 9.94
N ARG A 227 8.01 -8.02 8.64
CA ARG A 227 7.93 -9.04 7.57
C ARG A 227 9.21 -9.88 7.45
N ASN A 228 10.34 -9.34 7.87
CA ASN A 228 11.63 -10.04 7.91
C ASN A 228 11.83 -10.91 9.17
N LEU A 229 10.90 -10.90 10.14
CA LEU A 229 10.96 -11.75 11.33
C LEU A 229 10.13 -13.04 11.12
N PRO A 230 10.77 -14.23 11.14
CA PRO A 230 10.15 -15.50 10.73
C PRO A 230 9.03 -15.99 11.67
N LEU A 231 8.93 -15.48 12.89
CA LEU A 231 7.93 -15.88 13.90
C LEU A 231 6.75 -14.91 14.05
N LEU A 232 6.84 -13.69 13.48
CA LEU A 232 5.84 -12.63 13.68
C LEU A 232 5.00 -12.34 12.43
N SER A 233 5.40 -12.88 11.27
CA SER A 233 4.70 -12.65 9.99
C SER A 233 3.33 -13.32 9.90
N GLY A 234 2.99 -14.24 10.81
CA GLY A 234 1.72 -14.97 10.82
C GLY A 234 0.88 -14.91 12.10
N SER A 235 1.43 -14.52 13.27
CA SER A 235 0.71 -14.71 14.55
C SER A 235 0.97 -13.68 15.67
N ALA A 236 1.60 -12.53 15.41
CA ALA A 236 1.97 -11.60 16.48
C ALA A 236 1.23 -10.25 16.43
N THR A 237 -0.08 -10.29 16.17
CA THR A 237 -0.96 -9.13 16.34
C THR A 237 -1.56 -9.01 17.75
N SER A 238 -1.42 -10.04 18.60
CA SER A 238 -2.01 -10.03 19.95
C SER A 238 -1.04 -9.57 21.07
N TYR A 239 0.27 -9.74 20.92
CA TYR A 239 1.22 -9.54 22.03
C TYR A 239 1.76 -8.10 22.18
N ILE A 240 1.62 -7.24 21.15
CA ILE A 240 2.06 -5.83 21.21
C ILE A 240 0.98 -4.91 21.81
N HIS A 241 -0.23 -5.43 22.01
CA HIS A 241 -1.38 -4.71 22.57
C HIS A 241 -1.16 -4.23 24.02
N SER A 242 -0.22 -4.81 24.77
CA SER A 242 0.03 -4.46 26.17
C SER A 242 1.05 -3.34 26.38
N LEU A 243 1.87 -2.99 25.38
CA LEU A 243 2.98 -2.04 25.55
C LEU A 243 2.69 -0.62 25.04
N THR A 244 1.56 -0.39 24.36
CA THR A 244 1.24 0.92 23.73
C THR A 244 -0.02 1.59 24.27
N ALA A 245 -0.66 1.01 25.30
CA ALA A 245 -1.87 1.55 25.92
C ALA A 245 -1.70 2.92 26.62
N ASN A 246 -0.48 3.49 26.67
CA ASN A 246 -0.18 4.70 27.44
C ASN A 246 0.13 5.97 26.61
N ILE A 247 0.01 5.99 25.27
CA ILE A 247 0.47 7.16 24.47
C ILE A 247 -0.53 7.67 23.41
N ALA A 248 -1.83 7.34 23.48
CA ALA A 248 -2.76 7.86 22.46
C ALA A 248 -4.12 8.30 23.02
N THR A 249 -4.15 9.53 23.55
CA THR A 249 -5.35 10.37 23.52
C THR A 249 -5.16 11.45 22.45
N PRO A 250 -5.86 11.38 21.30
CA PRO A 250 -6.02 12.53 20.44
C PRO A 250 -7.24 13.33 20.91
N VAL A 251 -6.98 14.56 21.37
CA VAL A 251 -7.99 15.61 21.51
C VAL A 251 -8.38 16.03 20.10
N PHE A 252 -9.61 15.70 19.69
CA PHE A 252 -10.33 16.41 18.64
C PHE A 252 -11.50 17.11 19.33
N HIS A 253 -11.41 18.43 19.41
CA HIS A 253 -12.55 19.34 19.55
C HIS A 253 -12.60 20.19 18.29
#